data_AF-A0A7Z9CTH5-F1
#
_entry.id   AF-A0A7Z9CTH5-F1
#
_cell.length_a   1.000
_cell.length_b   1.000
_cell.length_c   1.000
_cell.angle_alpha   90.00
_cell.angle_beta   90.00
_cell.angle_gamma   90.00
#
_symmetry.space_group_name_H-M   'P 1'
#
loop_
_entity.id
_entity.type
_entity.pdbx_description
1 polymer ?
#
loop_
_entity_poly.entity_id
_entity_poly.type
_entity_poly.pdbx_seq_one_letter_code
_entity_poly.pdbx_strand_id
1 'polypeptide(L)'
;MVKPTCPAACPRADYDADRWQSTRPYDRFWGRRKLASLGYQFQPDSQHKFNIQGFYTQTLRSGYLEQGKRITLSPRNYWVRGIEPRYSQSFMIGPSAHEVGVGYRYVNESTHEMRYYTATSSGQLPSGSSPYDRDTRSGTEAHAWYLDDKIDIGNWTITPGMRFEHIESYQTTHQRHARRGEL
;
A
#
# COMPACT_ATOMS: atom_id res chain seq x y z
N MET A 1 -14.16 28.94 -8.47
CA MET A 1 -14.08 28.98 -6.99
C MET A 1 -14.46 27.59 -6.47
N VAL A 2 -13.47 26.77 -6.08
CA VAL A 2 -13.71 25.41 -5.59
C VAL A 2 -14.10 25.52 -4.11
N LYS A 3 -15.28 25.02 -3.72
CA LYS A 3 -15.73 25.00 -2.32
C LYS A 3 -15.13 23.78 -1.60
N PRO A 4 -14.31 23.93 -0.55
CA PRO A 4 -13.82 22.81 0.23
C PRO A 4 -14.78 22.48 1.38
N THR A 5 -15.24 21.23 1.45
CA THR A 5 -16.08 20.57 2.49
C THR A 5 -15.35 20.37 3.82
N CYS A 6 -16.11 20.21 4.94
CA CYS A 6 -15.62 19.70 6.24
C CYS A 6 -14.46 18.70 6.02
N PRO A 7 -13.20 19.10 6.24
CA PRO A 7 -12.07 18.23 5.88
C PRO A 7 -11.94 17.01 6.80
N ALA A 8 -12.56 17.07 7.99
CA ALA A 8 -12.61 16.01 9.00
C ALA A 8 -14.00 15.95 9.65
N ALA A 9 -14.31 14.83 10.32
CA ALA A 9 -15.54 14.68 11.08
C ALA A 9 -15.60 15.70 12.24
N CYS A 10 -16.76 16.31 12.45
CA CYS A 10 -17.00 17.33 13.48
C CYS A 10 -18.22 16.93 14.32
N PRO A 11 -18.28 17.29 15.61
CA PRO A 11 -19.50 17.15 16.41
C PRO A 11 -20.70 17.82 15.74
N ARG A 12 -21.90 17.32 16.02
CA ARG A 12 -23.13 17.82 15.38
C ARG A 12 -23.34 19.32 15.59
N ALA A 13 -23.05 19.82 16.79
CA ALA A 13 -23.18 21.23 17.12
C ALA A 13 -22.28 22.12 16.25
N ASP A 14 -21.01 21.75 16.08
CA ASP A 14 -20.06 22.48 15.24
C ASP A 14 -20.43 22.40 13.75
N TYR A 15 -20.96 21.26 13.31
CA TYR A 15 -21.46 21.09 11.94
C TYR A 15 -22.66 21.98 11.64
N ASP A 16 -23.62 22.07 12.57
CA ASP A 16 -24.81 22.91 12.44
C ASP A 16 -24.44 24.41 12.52
N ALA A 17 -23.42 24.77 13.29
CA ALA A 17 -22.93 26.14 13.41
C ALA A 17 -22.14 26.61 12.17
N ASP A 18 -21.14 25.84 11.75
CA ASP A 18 -20.40 26.09 10.50
C ASP A 18 -19.83 24.78 9.95
N ARG A 19 -20.50 24.22 8.94
CA ARG A 19 -20.07 23.01 8.23
C ARG A 19 -18.78 23.17 7.38
N TRP A 20 -18.15 24.33 7.37
CA TRP A 20 -16.88 24.55 6.67
C TRP A 20 -15.70 24.73 7.62
N GLN A 21 -15.96 24.88 8.93
CA GLN A 21 -14.91 25.00 9.93
C GLN A 21 -14.15 23.68 10.14
N SER A 22 -12.95 23.79 10.70
CA SER A 22 -12.17 22.63 11.15
C SER A 22 -11.85 22.76 12.62
N THR A 23 -12.29 21.79 13.42
CA THR A 23 -11.91 21.64 14.83
C THR A 23 -10.63 20.81 15.00
N ARG A 24 -9.90 20.57 13.90
CA ARG A 24 -8.69 19.75 13.84
C ARG A 24 -7.51 20.56 13.30
N PRO A 25 -7.04 21.58 14.02
CA PRO A 25 -6.04 22.54 13.51
C PRO A 25 -4.64 21.93 13.34
N TYR A 26 -4.33 20.86 14.07
CA TYR A 26 -3.03 20.20 14.03
C TYR A 26 -2.94 19.11 12.96
N ASP A 27 -4.08 18.61 12.47
CA ASP A 27 -4.10 17.45 11.57
C ASP A 27 -3.58 17.85 10.19
N ARG A 28 -2.51 17.18 9.77
CA ARG A 28 -1.89 17.43 8.46
C ARG A 28 -1.32 16.14 7.92
N PHE A 29 -1.44 15.94 6.61
CA PHE A 29 -0.84 14.80 5.92
C PHE A 29 0.10 15.25 4.82
N TRP A 30 1.20 14.53 4.64
CA TRP A 30 2.09 14.68 3.50
C TRP A 30 2.72 13.35 3.13
N GLY A 31 3.13 13.24 1.87
CA GLY A 31 3.82 12.07 1.39
C GLY A 31 4.53 12.30 0.08
N ARG A 32 5.41 11.38 -0.27
CA ARG A 32 6.11 11.33 -1.55
C ARG A 32 6.26 9.88 -1.98
N ARG A 33 6.17 9.64 -3.28
CA ARG A 33 6.40 8.34 -3.90
C ARG A 33 7.39 8.48 -5.03
N LYS A 34 8.42 7.64 -5.04
CA LYS A 34 9.28 7.38 -6.20
C LYS A 34 8.87 6.03 -6.77
N LEU A 35 8.70 5.95 -8.08
CA LEU A 35 8.31 4.73 -8.77
C LEU A 35 9.20 4.55 -9.99
N ALA A 36 9.75 3.35 -10.14
CA ALA A 36 10.38 2.89 -11.36
C ALA A 36 9.68 1.59 -11.79
N SER A 37 9.36 1.48 -13.08
CA SER A 37 8.80 0.26 -13.66
C SER A 37 9.48 0.01 -14.98
N LEU A 38 9.79 -1.24 -15.26
CA LEU A 38 10.33 -1.69 -16.53
C LEU A 38 9.52 -2.89 -17.00
N GLY A 39 9.09 -2.85 -18.26
CA GLY A 39 8.36 -3.93 -18.89
C GLY A 39 9.04 -4.38 -20.16
N TYR A 40 8.97 -5.68 -20.45
CA TYR A 40 9.35 -6.25 -21.73
C TYR A 40 8.23 -7.17 -22.22
N GLN A 41 7.98 -7.12 -23.52
CA GLN A 41 7.05 -8.00 -24.20
C GLN A 41 7.78 -8.70 -25.35
N PHE A 42 7.59 -10.01 -25.44
CA PHE A 42 8.04 -10.83 -26.54
C PHE A 42 6.84 -11.53 -27.16
N GLN A 43 6.64 -11.33 -28.46
CA GLN A 43 5.53 -11.88 -29.21
C GLN A 43 6.05 -12.35 -30.57
N PRO A 44 6.45 -13.63 -30.70
CA PRO A 44 7.01 -14.14 -31.95
C PRO A 44 5.97 -14.26 -33.06
N ASP A 45 4.70 -14.42 -32.71
CA ASP A 45 3.58 -14.57 -33.64
C ASP A 45 2.26 -14.09 -33.00
N SER A 46 1.12 -14.33 -33.66
CA SER A 46 -0.20 -13.92 -33.16
C SER A 46 -0.75 -14.80 -32.04
N GLN A 47 -0.16 -15.98 -31.79
CA GLN A 47 -0.65 -16.99 -30.85
C GLN A 47 0.11 -16.97 -29.52
N HIS A 48 1.37 -16.56 -29.51
CA HIS A 48 2.23 -16.61 -28.31
C HIS A 48 2.59 -15.21 -27.83
N LYS A 49 2.41 -14.93 -26.54
CA LYS A 49 2.78 -13.65 -25.95
C LYS A 49 3.35 -13.84 -24.56
N PHE A 50 4.58 -13.38 -24.39
CA PHE A 50 5.28 -13.32 -23.11
C PHE A 50 5.42 -11.86 -22.66
N ASN A 51 5.14 -11.59 -21.40
CA ASN A 51 5.31 -10.30 -20.78
C ASN A 51 6.06 -10.47 -19.46
N ILE A 52 7.02 -9.60 -19.18
CA ILE A 52 7.63 -9.50 -17.86
C ILE A 52 7.62 -8.05 -17.40
N GLN A 53 7.17 -7.82 -16.18
CA GLN A 53 7.14 -6.49 -15.57
C GLN A 53 7.87 -6.50 -14.24
N GLY A 54 8.87 -5.65 -14.10
CA GLY A 54 9.52 -5.33 -12.83
C GLY A 54 9.09 -3.95 -12.35
N PHE A 55 8.91 -3.80 -11.04
CA PHE A 55 8.63 -2.51 -10.44
C PHE A 55 9.33 -2.34 -9.09
N TYR A 56 9.62 -1.08 -8.78
CA TYR A 56 10.15 -0.65 -7.50
C TYR A 56 9.44 0.65 -7.08
N THR A 57 8.97 0.70 -5.84
CA THR A 57 8.40 1.90 -5.25
C THR A 57 9.03 2.19 -3.90
N GLN A 58 9.31 3.46 -3.67
CA GLN A 58 9.69 3.97 -2.36
C GLN A 58 8.68 5.03 -1.96
N THR A 59 8.01 4.83 -0.82
CA THR A 59 6.96 5.72 -0.34
C THR A 59 7.30 6.21 1.06
N LEU A 60 7.24 7.52 1.24
CA LEU A 60 7.15 8.15 2.56
C LEU A 60 5.74 8.68 2.71
N ARG A 61 5.06 8.30 3.78
CA ARG A 61 3.81 8.93 4.22
C ARG A 61 3.99 9.36 5.67
N SER A 62 3.61 10.59 5.98
CA SER A 62 3.75 11.16 7.31
C SER A 62 2.63 12.15 7.55
N GLY A 63 2.41 12.47 8.82
CA GLY A 63 1.38 13.41 9.17
C GLY A 63 1.45 13.79 10.64
N TYR A 64 0.86 14.94 10.93
CA TYR A 64 0.47 15.34 12.27
C TYR A 64 -0.95 14.85 12.53
N LEU A 65 -1.16 14.33 13.74
CA LEU A 65 -2.47 13.88 14.18
C LEU A 65 -2.63 14.15 15.67
N GLU A 66 -3.65 14.90 16.05
CA GLU A 66 -4.01 15.12 17.45
C GLU A 66 -4.76 13.89 18.01
N GLN A 67 -4.22 13.30 19.07
CA GLN A 67 -4.72 12.09 19.74
C GLN A 67 -4.90 12.37 21.24
N GLY A 68 -6.08 12.86 21.61
CA GLY A 68 -6.38 13.25 22.99
C GLY A 68 -5.44 14.36 23.47
N LYS A 69 -4.65 14.09 24.52
CA LYS A 69 -3.72 15.08 25.11
C LYS A 69 -2.36 15.16 24.41
N ARG A 70 -2.17 14.48 23.27
CA ARG A 70 -0.92 14.47 22.51
C ARG A 70 -1.15 14.88 21.07
N ILE A 71 -0.20 15.60 20.50
CA ILE A 71 -0.03 15.71 19.05
C ILE A 71 1.01 14.67 18.66
N THR A 72 0.77 13.94 17.57
CA THR A 72 1.67 12.88 17.09
C THR A 72 2.20 13.18 15.70
N LEU A 73 3.45 12.81 15.44
CA LEU A 73 4.08 12.82 14.13
C LEU A 73 4.39 11.37 13.74
N SER A 74 3.79 10.88 12.66
CA SER A 74 3.86 9.46 12.28
C SER A 74 4.54 9.21 10.93
N PRO A 75 5.88 9.34 10.81
CA PRO A 75 6.57 9.04 9.57
C PRO A 75 6.61 7.52 9.36
N ARG A 76 6.17 7.09 8.19
CA ARG A 76 6.17 5.70 7.76
C ARG A 76 6.80 5.59 6.38
N ASN A 77 7.89 4.82 6.29
CA ASN A 77 8.60 4.54 5.05
C ASN A 77 8.24 3.14 4.58
N TYR A 78 8.06 2.98 3.26
CA TYR A 78 7.74 1.74 2.59
C TYR A 78 8.66 1.58 1.39
N TRP A 79 9.15 0.36 1.19
CA TRP A 79 9.88 -0.06 0.01
C TRP A 79 9.21 -1.30 -0.53
N VAL A 80 8.75 -1.23 -1.77
CA VAL A 80 8.11 -2.37 -2.44
C VAL A 80 8.86 -2.66 -3.73
N ARG A 81 9.23 -3.90 -3.93
CA ARG A 81 9.78 -4.40 -5.19
C ARG A 81 8.98 -5.60 -5.63
N GLY A 82 8.82 -5.76 -6.93
CA GLY A 82 8.19 -6.95 -7.48
C GLY A 82 8.59 -7.21 -8.91
N ILE A 83 8.40 -8.47 -9.30
CA ILE A 83 8.60 -8.93 -10.66
C ILE A 83 7.49 -9.91 -11.01
N GLU A 84 6.92 -9.75 -12.20
CA GLU A 84 5.77 -10.49 -12.69
C GLU A 84 5.99 -10.93 -14.14
N PRO A 85 6.53 -12.14 -14.36
CA PRO A 85 6.43 -12.82 -15.64
C PRO A 85 5.03 -13.37 -15.87
N ARG A 86 4.57 -13.23 -17.11
CA ARG A 86 3.27 -13.67 -17.61
C ARG A 86 3.45 -14.27 -19.00
N TYR A 87 2.75 -15.34 -19.27
CA TYR A 87 2.73 -15.98 -20.57
C TYR A 87 1.30 -16.30 -20.95
N SER A 88 0.96 -16.06 -22.21
CA SER A 88 -0.34 -16.41 -22.77
C SER A 88 -0.15 -17.06 -24.13
N GLN A 89 -0.92 -18.10 -24.41
CA GLN A 89 -0.90 -18.80 -25.68
C GLN A 89 -2.30 -19.17 -26.15
N SER A 90 -2.62 -18.85 -27.40
CA SER A 90 -3.87 -19.22 -28.05
C SER A 90 -3.69 -20.43 -28.99
N PHE A 91 -4.62 -21.39 -28.94
CA PHE A 91 -4.60 -22.59 -29.79
C PHE A 91 -6.01 -23.19 -29.92
N MET A 92 -6.19 -24.13 -30.85
CA MET A 92 -7.46 -24.83 -31.07
C MET A 92 -7.44 -26.23 -30.44
N ILE A 93 -8.52 -26.63 -29.78
CA ILE A 93 -8.78 -28.01 -29.39
C ILE A 93 -10.10 -28.45 -30.03
N GLY A 94 -10.03 -29.11 -31.19
CA GLY A 94 -11.22 -29.43 -31.98
C GLY A 94 -11.96 -28.14 -32.39
N PRO A 95 -13.27 -27.98 -32.09
CA PRO A 95 -14.03 -26.79 -32.46
C PRO A 95 -13.86 -25.60 -31.49
N SER A 96 -13.21 -25.78 -30.34
CA SER A 96 -13.01 -24.70 -29.36
C SER A 96 -11.67 -24.00 -29.53
N ALA A 97 -11.67 -22.68 -29.37
CA ALA A 97 -10.46 -21.88 -29.23
C ALA A 97 -10.13 -21.71 -27.75
N HIS A 98 -8.88 -21.91 -27.39
CA HIS A 98 -8.35 -21.79 -26.04
C HIS A 98 -7.30 -20.68 -26.00
N GLU A 99 -7.33 -19.84 -24.99
CA GLU A 99 -6.26 -18.89 -24.66
C GLU A 99 -5.85 -19.14 -23.20
N VAL A 100 -4.76 -19.87 -23.03
CA VAL A 100 -4.22 -20.20 -21.71
C VAL A 100 -3.31 -19.09 -21.25
N GLY A 101 -3.62 -18.51 -20.10
CA GLY A 101 -2.82 -17.51 -19.39
C GLY A 101 -2.19 -18.13 -18.14
N VAL A 102 -0.87 -17.96 -17.98
CA VAL A 102 -0.17 -18.28 -16.73
C VAL A 102 0.64 -17.08 -16.29
N GLY A 103 0.72 -16.87 -14.98
CA GLY A 103 1.62 -15.86 -14.44
C GLY A 103 2.07 -16.17 -13.04
N TYR A 104 3.19 -15.54 -12.71
CA TYR A 104 3.80 -15.59 -11.40
C TYR A 104 4.17 -14.18 -10.99
N ARG A 105 3.97 -13.85 -9.72
CA ARG A 105 4.42 -12.58 -9.15
C ARG A 105 5.14 -12.81 -7.84
N TYR A 106 6.36 -12.29 -7.77
CA TYR A 106 7.09 -12.09 -6.53
C TYR A 106 6.91 -10.65 -6.08
N VAL A 107 6.53 -10.42 -4.83
CA VAL A 107 6.51 -9.09 -4.20
C VAL A 107 7.21 -9.17 -2.86
N ASN A 108 8.09 -8.20 -2.61
CA ASN A 108 8.70 -7.99 -1.30
C ASN A 108 8.45 -6.55 -0.86
N GLU A 109 7.88 -6.41 0.32
CA GLU A 109 7.63 -5.13 0.99
C GLU A 109 8.45 -5.04 2.28
N SER A 110 9.02 -3.87 2.54
CA SER A 110 9.67 -3.52 3.79
C SER A 110 9.11 -2.21 4.31
N THR A 111 8.94 -2.10 5.63
CA THR A 111 8.36 -0.92 6.27
C THR A 111 9.16 -0.47 7.49
N HIS A 112 9.10 0.83 7.76
CA HIS A 112 9.59 1.42 9.01
C HIS A 112 8.63 2.51 9.46
N GLU A 113 7.95 2.29 10.58
CA GLU A 113 7.02 3.24 11.17
C GLU A 113 7.53 3.76 12.51
N MET A 114 7.56 5.07 12.65
CA MET A 114 7.78 5.72 13.94
C MET A 114 6.56 6.56 14.34
N ARG A 115 6.42 6.81 15.64
CA ARG A 115 5.47 7.79 16.16
C ARG A 115 6.12 8.64 17.24
N TYR A 116 6.35 9.90 16.91
CA TYR A 116 6.82 10.93 17.83
C TYR A 116 5.63 11.65 18.45
N TYR A 117 5.80 12.22 19.64
CA TYR A 117 4.72 12.94 20.31
C TYR A 117 5.19 14.14 21.13
N THR A 118 4.28 15.10 21.29
CA THR A 118 4.34 16.21 22.23
C THR A 118 3.00 16.31 22.95
N ALA A 119 2.95 16.92 24.13
CA ALA A 119 1.68 17.22 24.78
C ALA A 119 0.95 18.33 24.01
N THR A 120 -0.35 18.19 23.76
CA THR A 120 -1.14 19.23 23.07
C THR A 120 -1.07 20.57 23.79
N SER A 121 -1.01 20.55 25.13
CA SER A 121 -0.87 21.73 25.98
C SER A 121 0.44 22.50 25.80
N SER A 122 1.47 21.92 25.17
CA SER A 122 2.72 22.64 24.90
C SER A 122 2.62 23.59 23.71
N GLY A 123 1.59 23.44 22.86
CA GLY A 123 1.42 24.21 21.63
C GLY A 123 2.49 23.94 20.56
N GLN A 124 3.38 22.97 20.77
CA GLN A 124 4.48 22.63 19.86
C GLN A 124 4.17 21.36 19.06
N LEU A 125 4.39 21.39 17.75
CA LEU A 125 4.30 20.21 16.90
C LEU A 125 5.49 19.25 17.18
N PRO A 126 5.28 17.92 17.19
CA PRO A 126 6.38 16.99 17.35
C PRO A 126 7.37 17.05 16.19
N SER A 127 8.63 16.74 16.45
CA SER A 127 9.69 16.67 15.45
C SER A 127 10.50 15.38 15.61
N GLY A 128 11.51 15.17 14.77
CA GLY A 128 12.42 14.03 14.90
C GLY A 128 13.25 14.00 16.19
N SER A 129 13.31 15.10 16.95
CA SER A 129 13.95 15.17 18.26
C SER A 129 12.99 14.99 19.44
N SER A 130 11.68 14.93 19.19
CA SER A 130 10.70 14.65 20.24
C SER A 130 10.82 13.20 20.76
N PRO A 131 10.27 12.90 21.94
CA PRO A 131 10.10 11.52 22.37
C PRO A 131 9.23 10.74 21.36
N TYR A 132 9.50 9.45 21.21
CA TYR A 132 8.69 8.54 20.40
C TYR A 132 8.21 7.38 21.25
N ASP A 133 7.01 6.88 20.94
CA ASP A 133 6.37 5.75 21.62
C ASP A 133 6.11 4.56 20.69
N ARG A 134 6.52 4.67 19.43
CA ARG A 134 6.48 3.59 18.44
C ARG A 134 7.71 3.65 17.56
N ASP A 135 8.33 2.49 17.38
CA ASP A 135 9.36 2.20 16.38
C ASP A 135 9.18 0.75 15.94
N THR A 136 8.51 0.56 14.80
CA THR A 136 8.15 -0.76 14.26
C THR A 136 8.72 -0.93 12.87
N ARG A 137 9.27 -2.11 12.59
CA ARG A 137 9.69 -2.53 11.26
C ARG A 137 8.92 -3.77 10.88
N SER A 138 8.32 -3.75 9.69
CA SER A 138 7.56 -4.88 9.18
C SER A 138 8.04 -5.23 7.79
N GLY A 139 7.70 -6.41 7.32
CA GLY A 139 7.94 -6.79 5.94
C GLY A 139 7.05 -7.94 5.52
N THR A 140 6.87 -8.07 4.21
CA THR A 140 6.09 -9.14 3.59
C THR A 140 6.86 -9.67 2.40
N GLU A 141 6.92 -10.99 2.28
CA GLU A 141 7.36 -11.71 1.10
C GLU A 141 6.19 -12.52 0.58
N ALA A 142 5.81 -12.28 -0.68
CA ALA A 142 4.62 -12.85 -1.28
C ALA A 142 4.94 -13.46 -2.64
N HIS A 143 4.54 -14.72 -2.79
CA HIS A 143 4.58 -15.46 -4.04
C HIS A 143 3.15 -15.71 -4.49
N ALA A 144 2.81 -15.28 -5.70
CA ALA A 144 1.49 -15.49 -6.27
C ALA A 144 1.60 -16.18 -7.63
N TRP A 145 0.79 -17.21 -7.85
CA TRP A 145 0.66 -17.91 -9.12
C TRP A 145 -0.79 -17.83 -9.57
N TYR A 146 -1.01 -17.71 -10.87
CA TYR A 146 -2.33 -17.81 -11.45
C TYR A 146 -2.27 -18.53 -12.79
N LEU A 147 -3.35 -19.25 -13.09
CA LEU A 147 -3.57 -19.98 -14.32
C LEU A 147 -5.04 -19.83 -14.69
N ASP A 148 -5.30 -19.45 -15.92
CA ASP A 148 -6.64 -19.35 -16.50
C ASP A 148 -6.62 -19.86 -17.95
N ASP A 149 -7.77 -20.34 -18.42
CA ASP A 149 -7.97 -20.75 -19.80
C ASP A 149 -9.25 -20.12 -20.32
N LYS A 150 -9.16 -19.20 -21.28
CA LYS A 150 -10.33 -18.66 -21.96
C LYS A 150 -10.72 -19.58 -23.11
N ILE A 151 -11.86 -20.24 -22.96
CA ILE A 151 -12.41 -21.22 -23.89
C ILE A 151 -13.58 -20.60 -24.64
N ASP A 152 -13.41 -20.36 -25.95
CA ASP A 152 -14.47 -19.94 -26.85
C ASP A 152 -15.01 -21.17 -27.61
N ILE A 153 -16.28 -21.52 -27.41
CA ILE A 153 -16.95 -22.65 -28.05
C ILE A 153 -18.37 -22.30 -28.50
N GLY A 154 -18.60 -22.25 -29.82
CA GLY A 154 -19.85 -21.75 -30.38
C GLY A 154 -20.11 -20.31 -29.97
N ASN A 155 -21.21 -20.06 -29.25
CA ASN A 155 -21.59 -18.73 -28.72
C ASN A 155 -21.19 -18.53 -27.25
N TRP A 156 -20.42 -19.46 -26.66
CA TRP A 156 -20.03 -19.41 -25.26
C TRP A 156 -18.55 -19.02 -25.13
N THR A 157 -18.26 -18.21 -24.11
CA THR A 157 -16.91 -17.98 -23.60
C THR A 157 -16.89 -18.39 -22.13
N ILE A 158 -16.05 -19.36 -21.77
CA ILE A 158 -15.91 -19.88 -20.41
C ILE A 158 -14.45 -19.69 -20.01
N THR A 159 -14.21 -19.13 -18.82
CA THR A 159 -12.84 -18.88 -18.34
C THR A 159 -12.65 -19.45 -16.94
N PRO A 160 -12.42 -20.78 -16.80
CA PRO A 160 -11.93 -21.32 -15.54
C PRO A 160 -10.57 -20.71 -15.21
N GLY A 161 -10.35 -20.44 -13.92
CA GLY A 161 -9.08 -19.93 -13.44
C GLY A 161 -8.85 -20.23 -11.97
N MET A 162 -7.58 -20.30 -11.59
CA MET A 162 -7.15 -20.47 -10.22
C MET A 162 -6.05 -19.47 -9.88
N ARG A 163 -6.03 -19.05 -8.61
CA ARG A 163 -4.96 -18.24 -8.05
C ARG A 163 -4.54 -18.83 -6.71
N PHE A 164 -3.24 -18.92 -6.49
CA PHE A 164 -2.64 -19.36 -5.24
C PHE A 164 -1.64 -18.31 -4.77
N GLU A 165 -1.66 -17.99 -3.48
CA GLU A 165 -0.71 -17.07 -2.86
C GLU A 165 -0.09 -17.70 -1.61
N HIS A 166 1.23 -17.62 -1.51
CA HIS A 166 1.98 -17.88 -0.29
C HIS A 166 2.53 -16.56 0.23
N ILE A 167 2.19 -16.19 1.46
CA ILE A 167 2.49 -14.88 2.03
C ILE A 167 3.13 -15.08 3.40
N GLU A 168 4.33 -14.55 3.56
CA GLU A 168 5.04 -14.50 4.84
C GLU A 168 5.20 -13.05 5.26
N SER A 169 4.76 -12.72 6.48
CA SER A 169 4.87 -11.38 7.03
C SER A 169 5.48 -11.40 8.42
N TYR A 170 6.29 -10.40 8.74
CA TYR A 170 6.85 -10.21 10.07
C TYR A 170 6.66 -8.78 10.55
N GLN A 171 6.70 -8.61 11.87
CA GLN A 171 6.76 -7.30 12.51
C GLN A 171 7.65 -7.36 13.75
N THR A 172 8.60 -6.45 13.82
CA THR A 172 9.52 -6.27 14.94
C THR A 172 9.29 -4.90 15.57
N THR A 173 9.17 -4.88 16.90
CA THR A 173 9.01 -3.64 17.67
C THR A 173 10.28 -3.33 18.44
N HIS A 174 10.85 -2.15 18.24
CA HIS A 174 11.97 -1.66 19.04
C HIS A 174 11.44 -0.79 20.18
N GLN A 175 11.44 -1.34 21.40
CA GLN A 175 11.17 -0.54 22.59
C GLN A 175 12.48 0.03 23.13
N ARG A 176 12.57 1.36 23.28
CA ARG A 176 13.53 1.92 24.25
C ARG A 176 12.96 1.61 25.62
N HIS A 177 13.69 0.83 26.42
CA HIS A 177 13.46 0.80 27.87
C HIS A 177 13.53 2.25 28.36
N ALA A 178 12.38 2.82 28.71
CA ALA A 178 12.37 3.99 29.56
C ALA A 178 13.10 3.56 30.84
N ARG A 179 14.22 4.21 31.17
CA ARG A 179 14.79 4.09 32.51
C ARG A 179 13.65 4.41 33.46
N ARG A 180 13.21 3.39 34.21
CA ARG A 180 12.40 3.57 35.41
C ARG A 180 13.23 4.52 36.28
N GLY A 181 12.79 5.76 36.41
CA GLY A 181 13.29 6.63 37.46
C GLY A 181 12.87 5.96 38.77
N GLU A 182 13.84 5.45 39.52
CA GLU A 182 13.66 5.15 40.92
C GLU A 182 13.63 6.48 41.69
N LEU A 183 12.58 6.61 42.51
CA LEU A 183 12.38 7.51 43.65
C LEU A 183 12.30 9.02 43.40
#